data_AF-A0A949DYQ3-F1
#
_entry.id   AF-A0A949DYQ3-F1
#
_cell.length_a   1.000
_cell.length_b   1.000
_cell.length_c   1.000
_cell.angle_alpha   90.00
_cell.angle_beta   90.00
_cell.angle_gamma   90.00
#
_symmetry.space_group_name_H-M   'P 1'
#
loop_
_entity.id
_entity.type
_entity.pdbx_description
1 polymer ?
#
loop_
_entity_poly.entity_id
_entity_poly.type
_entity_poly.pdbx_seq_one_letter_code
_entity_poly.pdbx_strand_id
1 'polypeptide(L)'
;MSSSKAWADRQRRIGWTLAATAVVVGATGLTLQAVATGLPFDPRLVTGLGVLLLGLAIAALMRGGVATRASDTTRRLGIEEQDERNVAIRRFAGNRAFVVSAALTYALLMWVSFSANGQLPAISPDGLWYALAAAVVLPMVVYVGSIIAAQRSM
;
A
#
# COMPACT_ATOMS: atom_id res chain seq x y z
N MET A 1 -10.80 29.73 2.44
CA MET A 1 -10.37 28.50 1.73
C MET A 1 -11.60 27.68 1.40
N SER A 2 -11.76 27.19 0.16
CA SER A 2 -12.85 26.24 -0.15
C SER A 2 -12.63 24.95 0.63
N SER A 3 -13.71 24.30 1.08
CA SER A 3 -13.64 23.06 1.89
C SER A 3 -12.82 21.96 1.20
N SER A 4 -12.88 21.89 -0.13
CA SER A 4 -12.09 20.96 -0.96
C SER A 4 -10.57 21.17 -0.84
N LYS A 5 -10.09 22.43 -0.86
CA LYS A 5 -8.66 22.74 -0.70
C LYS A 5 -8.16 22.35 0.69
N ALA A 6 -8.93 22.65 1.74
CA ALA A 6 -8.59 22.30 3.11
C ALA A 6 -8.53 20.78 3.33
N TRP A 7 -9.45 20.02 2.72
CA TRP A 7 -9.44 18.56 2.75
C TRP A 7 -8.21 17.98 2.05
N ALA A 8 -7.89 18.48 0.85
CA ALA A 8 -6.73 18.02 0.08
C ALA A 8 -5.40 18.29 0.82
N ASP A 9 -5.26 19.48 1.42
CA ASP A 9 -4.07 19.83 2.21
C ASP A 9 -3.93 18.95 3.46
N ARG A 10 -5.04 18.67 4.16
CA ARG A 10 -5.03 17.74 5.30
C ARG A 10 -4.58 16.35 4.87
N GLN A 11 -5.11 15.85 3.76
CA GLN A 11 -4.77 14.52 3.25
C GLN A 11 -3.30 14.43 2.82
N ARG A 12 -2.77 15.50 2.22
CA ARG A 12 -1.36 15.61 1.85
C ARG A 12 -0.45 15.65 3.08
N ARG A 13 -0.83 16.38 4.13
CA ARG A 13 -0.09 16.39 5.41
C ARG A 13 -0.06 15.00 6.04
N ILE A 14 -1.21 14.31 6.11
CA ILE A 14 -1.28 12.93 6.62
C ILE A 14 -0.37 11.99 5.80
N GLY A 15 -0.39 12.12 4.48
CA GLY A 15 0.48 11.32 3.61
C GLY A 15 1.96 11.56 3.89
N TRP A 16 2.39 12.81 4.07
CA TRP A 16 3.78 13.14 4.38
C TRP A 16 4.19 12.73 5.80
N THR A 17 3.32 12.90 6.79
CA THR A 17 3.63 12.45 8.16
C THR A 17 3.76 10.93 8.20
N LEU A 18 2.86 10.19 7.54
CA LEU A 18 2.99 8.73 7.40
C LEU A 18 4.27 8.33 6.66
N ALA A 19 4.63 9.03 5.58
CA ALA A 19 5.86 8.73 4.84
C ALA A 19 7.11 8.96 5.69
N ALA A 20 7.18 10.07 6.43
CA ALA A 20 8.29 10.35 7.34
C ALA A 20 8.40 9.29 8.44
N THR A 21 7.27 8.94 9.07
CA THR A 21 7.24 7.87 10.08
C THR A 21 7.65 6.53 9.48
N ALA A 22 7.20 6.19 8.28
CA ALA A 22 7.57 4.96 7.59
C ALA A 22 9.09 4.86 7.37
N VAL A 23 9.72 5.95 6.93
CA VAL A 23 11.17 6.01 6.73
C VAL A 23 11.91 5.82 8.05
N VAL A 24 11.50 6.54 9.11
CA VAL A 24 12.14 6.43 10.43
C VAL A 24 12.01 5.01 11.00
N VAL A 25 10.81 4.43 10.97
CA VAL A 25 10.56 3.07 11.48
C VAL A 25 11.30 2.04 10.64
N GLY A 26 11.27 2.15 9.31
CA GLY A 26 12.01 1.24 8.42
C GLY A 26 13.52 1.30 8.62
N ALA A 27 14.09 2.50 8.70
CA ALA A 27 15.53 2.69 8.96
C ALA A 27 15.93 2.14 10.34
N THR A 28 15.07 2.33 11.36
CA THR A 28 15.29 1.77 12.70
C THR A 28 15.31 0.25 12.65
N GLY A 29 14.36 -0.39 11.96
CA GLY A 29 14.33 -1.85 11.80
C GLY A 29 15.57 -2.39 11.11
N LEU A 30 16.01 -1.76 10.02
CA LEU A 30 17.25 -2.11 9.32
C LEU A 30 18.50 -1.95 10.20
N THR A 31 18.55 -0.88 10.99
CA THR A 31 19.67 -0.64 11.91
C THR A 31 19.70 -1.68 13.03
N LEU A 32 18.55 -2.02 13.61
CA LEU A 32 18.44 -3.09 14.61
C LEU A 32 18.89 -4.43 14.02
N GLN A 33 18.53 -4.72 12.78
CA GLN A 33 18.95 -5.95 12.10
C GLN A 33 20.47 -5.99 11.87
N ALA A 34 21.11 -4.84 11.64
CA ALA A 34 22.54 -4.74 11.38
C ALA A 34 23.40 -4.77 12.65
N VAL A 35 22.90 -4.25 13.77
CA VAL A 35 23.74 -3.95 14.95
C VAL A 35 23.31 -4.72 16.20
N ALA A 36 22.03 -5.09 16.34
CA ALA A 36 21.50 -5.69 17.56
C ALA A 36 21.38 -7.22 17.44
N THR A 37 22.41 -7.93 17.88
CA THR A 37 22.38 -9.40 18.04
C THR A 37 21.83 -9.75 19.43
N GLY A 38 20.79 -10.59 19.50
CA GLY A 38 20.25 -11.10 20.77
C GLY A 38 19.01 -10.38 21.30
N LEU A 39 18.26 -9.67 20.45
CA LEU A 39 16.97 -9.11 20.82
C LEU A 39 15.94 -10.24 21.10
N PRO A 40 14.99 -10.04 22.02
CA PRO A 40 13.93 -11.02 22.32
C PRO A 40 12.85 -11.09 21.22
N PHE A 41 12.99 -10.31 20.15
CA PHE A 41 12.08 -10.27 19.01
C PHE A 41 12.87 -10.13 17.70
N ASP A 42 12.26 -10.53 16.58
CA ASP A 42 12.86 -10.38 15.25
C ASP A 42 12.79 -8.90 14.80
N PRO A 43 13.93 -8.22 14.58
CA PRO A 43 13.98 -6.83 14.11
C PRO A 43 13.22 -6.57 12.81
N ARG A 44 13.02 -7.61 11.99
CA ARG A 44 12.26 -7.52 10.74
C ARG A 44 10.83 -7.05 10.97
N LEU A 45 10.21 -7.39 12.11
CA LEU A 45 8.87 -6.89 12.45
C LEU A 45 8.79 -5.35 12.41
N VAL A 46 9.83 -4.68 12.88
CA VAL A 46 9.93 -3.20 12.85
C VAL A 46 10.06 -2.72 11.40
N THR A 47 10.88 -3.37 10.60
CA THR A 47 11.01 -3.08 9.15
C THR A 47 9.68 -3.25 8.41
N GLY A 48 8.91 -4.29 8.73
CA GLY A 48 7.59 -4.56 8.14
C GLY A 48 6.56 -3.48 8.47
N LEU A 49 6.58 -2.97 9.71
CA LEU A 49 5.76 -1.81 10.08
C LEU A 49 6.11 -0.59 9.22
N GLY A 50 7.40 -0.36 8.96
CA GLY A 50 7.86 0.67 8.03
C GLY A 50 7.26 0.50 6.63
N VAL A 51 7.30 -0.72 6.07
CA VAL A 51 6.72 -1.03 4.76
C VAL A 51 5.21 -0.79 4.73
N LEU A 52 4.47 -1.22 5.76
CA LEU A 52 3.03 -1.01 5.87
C LEU A 52 2.68 0.50 5.91
N LEU A 53 3.39 1.27 6.75
CA LEU A 53 3.19 2.71 6.87
C LEU A 53 3.50 3.43 5.57
N LEU A 54 4.55 3.03 4.85
CA LEU A 54 4.87 3.57 3.53
C LEU A 54 3.72 3.34 2.56
N GLY A 55 3.11 2.15 2.63
CA GLY A 55 1.95 1.83 1.82
C GLY A 55 0.75 2.73 2.08
N LEU A 56 0.43 2.95 3.36
CA LEU A 56 -0.63 3.86 3.78
C LEU A 56 -0.32 5.31 3.38
N ALA A 57 0.94 5.73 3.46
CA ALA A 57 1.39 7.05 3.03
C ALA A 57 1.13 7.28 1.54
N ILE A 58 1.53 6.33 0.68
CA ILE A 58 1.27 6.37 -0.76
C ILE A 58 -0.24 6.49 -1.03
N ALA A 59 -1.04 5.63 -0.39
CA ALA A 59 -2.50 5.67 -0.55
C ALA A 59 -3.12 7.00 -0.08
N ALA A 60 -2.56 7.63 0.96
CA ALA A 60 -3.00 8.95 1.42
C ALA A 60 -2.63 10.06 0.44
N LEU A 61 -1.38 10.09 -0.06
CA LEU A 61 -0.90 11.08 -1.03
C LEU A 61 -1.67 10.99 -2.36
N MET A 62 -1.95 9.79 -2.85
CA MET A 62 -2.75 9.58 -4.06
C MET A 62 -4.20 10.07 -3.92
N ARG A 63 -4.75 10.10 -2.70
CA ARG A 63 -6.08 10.69 -2.45
C ARG A 63 -6.02 12.22 -2.45
N GLY A 64 -4.98 12.82 -1.85
CA GLY A 64 -4.81 14.28 -1.79
C GLY A 64 -4.52 14.93 -3.16
N GLY A 65 -3.78 14.25 -4.05
CA GLY A 65 -3.43 14.77 -5.37
C GLY A 65 -4.59 14.91 -6.36
N VAL A 66 -5.70 14.20 -6.15
CA VAL A 66 -6.85 14.21 -7.08
C VAL A 66 -7.86 15.32 -6.76
N ALA A 67 -8.01 15.72 -5.50
CA ALA A 67 -8.96 16.76 -5.10
C ALA A 67 -8.59 18.19 -5.58
N THR A 68 -7.34 18.42 -5.99
CA THR A 68 -6.88 19.77 -6.37
C THR A 68 -7.15 20.16 -7.83
N ARG A 69 -7.60 19.24 -8.70
CA ARG A 69 -7.79 19.51 -10.15
C ARG A 69 -9.14 20.14 -10.52
N ALA A 70 -10.10 20.26 -9.60
CA ALA A 70 -11.48 20.64 -9.91
C ALA A 70 -11.86 22.03 -9.33
N SER A 71 -11.76 23.09 -10.13
CA SER A 71 -12.54 24.32 -9.89
C SER A 71 -12.66 25.17 -11.17
N ASP A 72 -13.78 25.05 -11.90
CA ASP A 72 -14.56 26.21 -12.37
C ASP A 72 -15.90 25.80 -12.97
N THR A 73 -16.90 26.67 -12.89
CA THR A 73 -18.33 26.31 -12.85
C THR A 73 -18.94 25.82 -14.17
N THR A 74 -18.34 26.07 -15.34
CA THR A 74 -18.74 25.48 -16.65
C THR A 74 -18.06 24.13 -16.90
N ARG A 75 -17.05 23.80 -16.10
CA ARG A 75 -16.30 22.53 -16.09
C ARG A 75 -17.06 21.44 -15.31
N ARG A 76 -18.16 21.78 -14.62
CA ARG A 76 -18.85 20.88 -13.67
C ARG A 76 -19.40 19.59 -14.29
N LEU A 77 -20.03 19.65 -15.46
CA LEU A 77 -20.55 18.43 -16.12
C LEU A 77 -19.42 17.50 -16.56
N GLY A 78 -18.38 18.04 -17.21
CA GLY A 78 -17.19 17.25 -17.58
C GLY A 78 -16.34 16.82 -16.37
N ILE A 79 -16.38 17.57 -15.25
CA ILE A 79 -15.76 17.17 -13.98
C ILE A 79 -16.53 16.03 -13.36
N GLU A 80 -17.86 16.05 -13.39
CA GLU A 80 -18.71 15.02 -12.79
C GLU A 80 -18.50 13.68 -13.52
N GLU A 81 -18.49 13.68 -14.85
CA GLU A 81 -18.11 12.50 -15.64
C GLU A 81 -16.67 12.04 -15.36
N GLN A 82 -15.71 12.97 -15.21
CA GLN A 82 -14.33 12.64 -14.87
C GLN A 82 -14.19 12.09 -13.43
N ASP A 83 -15.03 12.55 -12.50
CA ASP A 83 -15.00 12.11 -11.11
C ASP A 83 -15.63 10.72 -10.98
N GLU A 84 -16.77 10.48 -11.63
CA GLU A 84 -17.35 9.14 -11.77
C GLU A 84 -16.37 8.16 -12.40
N ARG A 85 -15.68 8.59 -13.47
CA ARG A 85 -14.64 7.78 -14.12
C ARG A 85 -13.46 7.51 -13.19
N ASN A 86 -12.96 8.53 -12.49
CA ASN A 86 -11.84 8.37 -11.55
C ASN A 86 -12.21 7.45 -10.38
N VAL A 87 -13.44 7.55 -9.89
CA VAL A 87 -14.00 6.63 -8.87
C VAL A 87 -14.05 5.22 -9.43
N ALA A 88 -14.54 5.03 -10.66
CA ALA A 88 -14.58 3.72 -11.32
C ALA A 88 -13.17 3.12 -11.48
N ILE A 89 -12.19 3.88 -11.99
CA ILE A 89 -10.79 3.44 -12.13
C ILE A 89 -10.24 2.97 -10.78
N ARG A 90 -10.44 3.75 -9.72
CA ARG A 90 -9.97 3.40 -8.37
C ARG A 90 -10.66 2.15 -7.84
N ARG A 91 -11.97 1.99 -8.10
CA ARG A 91 -12.72 0.80 -7.70
C ARG A 91 -12.20 -0.45 -8.41
N PHE A 92 -11.97 -0.37 -9.72
CA PHE A 92 -11.40 -1.50 -10.48
C PHE A 92 -9.96 -1.81 -10.07
N ALA A 93 -9.11 -0.79 -9.89
CA ALA A 93 -7.75 -0.97 -9.39
C ALA A 93 -7.74 -1.58 -7.98
N GLY A 94 -8.63 -1.11 -7.10
CA GLY A 94 -8.82 -1.64 -5.75
C GLY A 94 -9.27 -3.09 -5.76
N ASN A 95 -10.24 -3.45 -6.61
CA ASN A 95 -10.69 -4.83 -6.77
C ASN A 95 -9.57 -5.75 -7.26
N ARG A 96 -8.79 -5.34 -8.27
CA ARG A 96 -7.64 -6.12 -8.76
C ARG A 96 -6.59 -6.33 -7.66
N ALA A 97 -6.24 -5.28 -6.93
CA ALA A 97 -5.30 -5.36 -5.81
C ALA A 97 -5.82 -6.28 -4.70
N PHE A 98 -7.10 -6.18 -4.36
CA PHE A 98 -7.74 -7.05 -3.38
C PHE A 98 -7.68 -8.52 -3.80
N VAL A 99 -8.03 -8.85 -5.04
CA VAL A 99 -7.95 -10.23 -5.56
C VAL A 99 -6.53 -10.77 -5.46
N VAL A 100 -5.52 -9.97 -5.84
CA VAL A 100 -4.10 -10.37 -5.71
C VAL A 100 -3.71 -10.59 -4.25
N SER A 101 -4.14 -9.71 -3.33
CA SER A 101 -3.87 -9.85 -1.90
C SER A 101 -4.49 -11.12 -1.32
N ALA A 102 -5.76 -11.38 -1.65
CA ALA A 102 -6.49 -12.56 -1.20
C ALA A 102 -5.83 -13.84 -1.74
N ALA A 103 -5.45 -13.86 -3.02
CA ALA A 103 -4.79 -15.00 -3.64
C ALA A 103 -3.42 -15.31 -2.99
N LEU A 104 -2.58 -14.28 -2.79
CA LEU A 104 -1.27 -14.45 -2.15
C LEU A 104 -1.40 -14.91 -0.70
N THR A 105 -2.32 -14.30 0.05
CA THR A 105 -2.57 -14.67 1.46
C THR A 105 -3.08 -16.11 1.55
N TYR A 106 -4.03 -16.49 0.68
CA TYR A 106 -4.55 -17.86 0.64
C TYR A 106 -3.45 -18.87 0.29
N ALA A 107 -2.63 -18.59 -0.73
CA ALA A 107 -1.52 -19.47 -1.11
C ALA A 107 -0.52 -19.65 0.05
N LEU A 108 -0.20 -18.57 0.77
CA LEU A 108 0.68 -18.65 1.94
C LEU A 108 0.06 -19.46 3.08
N LEU A 109 -1.22 -19.24 3.40
CA LEU A 109 -1.94 -20.02 4.42
C LEU A 109 -1.98 -21.51 4.07
N MET A 110 -2.26 -21.83 2.81
CA MET A 110 -2.24 -23.20 2.30
C MET A 110 -0.86 -23.84 2.47
N TRP A 111 0.21 -23.14 2.08
CA TRP A 111 1.56 -23.65 2.24
C TRP A 111 1.89 -23.91 3.72
N VAL A 112 1.62 -22.92 4.59
CA VAL A 112 1.87 -23.05 6.03
C VAL A 112 1.10 -24.24 6.59
N SER A 113 -0.18 -24.40 6.24
CA SER A 113 -1.01 -25.53 6.66
C SER A 113 -0.41 -26.88 6.22
N PHE A 114 -0.07 -27.04 4.95
CA PHE A 114 0.53 -28.29 4.46
C PHE A 114 1.91 -28.56 5.06
N SER A 115 2.73 -27.53 5.27
CA SER A 115 4.04 -27.69 5.91
C SER A 115 3.92 -28.12 7.37
N ALA A 116 2.93 -27.61 8.11
CA ALA A 116 2.66 -28.02 9.48
C ALA A 116 2.19 -29.48 9.59
N ASN A 117 1.58 -30.01 8.53
CA ASN A 117 1.15 -31.41 8.42
C ASN A 117 2.22 -32.33 7.80
N GLY A 118 3.44 -31.84 7.56
CA GLY A 118 4.54 -32.62 6.98
C GLY A 118 4.36 -32.95 5.48
N GLN A 119 3.38 -32.34 4.81
CA GLN A 119 3.07 -32.59 3.40
C GLN A 119 3.88 -31.71 2.44
N LEU A 120 4.43 -30.60 2.95
CA LEU A 120 5.34 -29.71 2.21
C LEU A 120 6.56 -29.37 3.06
N PRO A 121 7.69 -28.96 2.42
CA PRO A 121 8.84 -28.44 3.15
C PRO A 121 8.45 -27.23 4.02
N ALA A 122 8.99 -27.20 5.24
CA ALA A 122 8.85 -26.06 6.14
C ALA A 122 9.44 -24.80 5.48
N ILE A 123 8.68 -23.70 5.56
CA ILE A 123 9.18 -22.39 5.10
C ILE A 123 10.27 -21.93 6.08
N SER A 124 11.44 -21.57 5.55
CA SER A 124 12.49 -20.95 6.37
C SER A 124 12.01 -19.60 6.93
N PRO A 125 12.48 -19.14 8.10
CA PRO A 125 12.09 -17.85 8.66
C PRO A 125 12.26 -16.68 7.66
N ASP A 126 13.34 -16.71 6.89
CA ASP A 126 13.61 -15.76 5.80
C ASP A 126 12.58 -15.87 4.68
N GLY A 127 12.26 -17.09 4.24
CA GLY A 127 11.24 -17.32 3.22
C GLY A 127 9.86 -16.81 3.64
N LEU A 128 9.48 -17.02 4.90
CA LEU A 128 8.19 -16.58 5.44
C LEU A 128 8.11 -15.06 5.47
N TRP A 129 9.20 -14.41 5.91
CA TRP A 129 9.31 -12.96 5.91
C TRP A 129 9.09 -12.36 4.52
N TYR A 130 9.81 -12.85 3.51
CA TYR A 130 9.67 -12.35 2.15
C TYR A 130 8.30 -12.65 1.54
N ALA A 131 7.70 -13.80 1.86
CA ALA A 131 6.35 -14.14 1.41
C ALA A 131 5.30 -13.17 1.97
N LEU A 132 5.39 -12.84 3.27
CA LEU A 132 4.52 -11.85 3.91
C LEU A 132 4.74 -10.45 3.34
N ALA A 133 6.00 -10.04 3.15
CA ALA A 133 6.32 -8.77 2.52
C ALA A 133 5.74 -8.68 1.09
N ALA A 134 5.86 -9.74 0.29
CA ALA A 134 5.29 -9.82 -1.05
C ALA A 134 3.75 -9.74 -1.02
N ALA A 135 3.09 -10.40 -0.06
CA ALA A 135 1.64 -10.34 0.12
C ALA A 135 1.11 -8.92 0.42
N VAL A 136 1.96 -8.03 0.93
CA VAL A 136 1.64 -6.61 1.16
C VAL A 136 2.03 -5.74 -0.03
N VAL A 137 3.24 -5.90 -0.55
CA VAL A 137 3.81 -5.01 -1.58
C VAL A 137 3.20 -5.27 -2.96
N LEU A 138 2.98 -6.53 -3.35
CA LEU A 138 2.47 -6.83 -4.69
C LEU A 138 1.06 -6.27 -4.95
N PRO A 139 0.08 -6.39 -4.03
CA PRO A 139 -1.22 -5.73 -4.20
C PRO A 139 -1.12 -4.22 -4.39
N MET A 140 -0.18 -3.58 -3.69
CA MET A 140 0.07 -2.15 -3.85
C MET A 140 0.61 -1.79 -5.23
N VAL A 141 1.59 -2.56 -5.72
CA VAL A 141 2.11 -2.40 -7.08
C VAL A 141 1.00 -2.59 -8.11
N VAL A 142 0.13 -3.59 -7.93
CA VAL A 142 -1.02 -3.84 -8.80
C VAL A 142 -2.02 -2.69 -8.75
N TYR A 143 -2.30 -2.13 -7.58
CA TYR A 143 -3.18 -0.97 -7.42
C TYR A 143 -2.66 0.24 -8.18
N VAL A 144 -1.41 0.64 -7.90
CA VAL A 144 -0.78 1.81 -8.51
C VAL A 144 -0.61 1.60 -10.01
N GLY A 145 -0.10 0.44 -10.42
CA GLY A 145 0.05 0.06 -11.83
C GLY A 145 -1.27 0.07 -12.58
N SER A 146 -2.36 -0.42 -11.96
CA SER A 146 -3.70 -0.38 -12.57
C SER A 146 -4.22 1.05 -12.76
N ILE A 147 -3.96 1.95 -11.81
CA ILE A 147 -4.33 3.36 -11.94
C ILE A 147 -3.53 4.02 -13.06
N ILE A 148 -2.21 3.83 -13.10
CA ILE A 148 -1.35 4.42 -14.13
C ILE A 148 -1.71 3.88 -15.51
N ALA A 149 -1.91 2.56 -15.64
CA ALA A 149 -2.30 1.93 -16.90
C ALA A 149 -3.64 2.49 -17.40
N ALA A 150 -4.64 2.55 -16.52
CA ALA A 150 -5.95 3.12 -16.86
C ALA A 150 -5.86 4.59 -17.27
N GLN A 151 -4.97 5.38 -16.64
CA GLN A 151 -4.74 6.78 -17.02
C GLN A 151 -4.00 6.95 -18.36
N ARG A 152 -3.18 5.98 -18.77
CA ARG A 152 -2.40 6.00 -20.02
C ARG A 152 -3.14 5.43 -21.23
N SER A 153 -4.08 4.50 -21.00
CA SER A 153 -4.96 3.96 -22.05
C SER A 153 -6.09 4.91 -22.42
N MET A 154 -5.89 6.21 -22.17
CA MET A 154 -6.80 7.33 -22.38
C MET A 154 -6.05 8.39 -23.18
#